data_AF-A0A9D9GQ53-F1
#
_entry.id   AF-A0A9D9GQ53-F1
#
_cell.length_a   1.000
_cell.length_b   1.000
_cell.length_c   1.000
_cell.angle_alpha   90.00
_cell.angle_beta   90.00
_cell.angle_gamma   90.00
#
_symmetry.space_group_name_H-M   'P 1'
#
loop_
_entity.id
_entity.type
_entity.pdbx_description
1 polymer ?
#
loop_
_entity_poly.entity_id
_entity_poly.type
_entity_poly.pdbx_seq_one_letter_code
_entity_poly.pdbx_strand_id
1 'polypeptide(L)'
;MLFNWRIWKLRINWGRINFLESDFTFIIISTVIPKGNLTPEIIATIKYVSDPQISPDSNNIAFVDTEIDMNSSKNYSSSNIWIVPTDGSEKPRKYTFSDKDEKMPRWFPDGKYLVFFQIMMMGIHIRFT
;
A
#
# COMPACT_ATOMS: atom_id res chain seq x y z
N MET A 1 -40.66 17.28 3.25
CA MET A 1 -39.20 17.15 3.34
C MET A 1 -38.78 15.95 2.51
N LEU A 2 -37.89 16.18 1.55
CA LEU A 2 -37.36 15.20 0.61
C LEU A 2 -36.25 14.39 1.29
N PHE A 3 -36.19 13.08 1.04
CA PHE A 3 -34.91 12.39 1.01
C PHE A 3 -34.94 11.37 -0.13
N ASN A 4 -34.37 11.80 -1.26
CA ASN A 4 -34.31 11.06 -2.50
C ASN A 4 -32.89 10.53 -2.63
N TRP A 5 -32.67 9.23 -2.43
CA TRP A 5 -31.36 8.60 -2.54
C TRP A 5 -31.36 7.67 -3.76
N ARG A 6 -30.57 8.05 -4.78
CA ARG A 6 -30.35 7.26 -5.99
C ARG A 6 -29.22 6.26 -5.72
N ILE A 7 -29.55 4.97 -5.72
CA ILE A 7 -28.55 3.88 -5.72
C ILE A 7 -27.96 3.78 -7.13
N TRP A 8 -26.66 3.99 -7.28
CA TRP A 8 -25.95 3.64 -8.50
C TRP A 8 -25.65 2.14 -8.48
N LYS A 9 -26.36 1.36 -9.31
CA LYS A 9 -26.08 -0.06 -9.52
C LYS A 9 -24.90 -0.16 -10.50
N LEU A 10 -23.68 -0.28 -9.98
CA LEU A 10 -22.49 -0.52 -10.80
C LEU A 10 -22.60 -1.94 -11.39
N ARG A 11 -22.94 -2.05 -12.68
CA ARG A 11 -22.77 -3.29 -13.45
C ARG A 11 -21.30 -3.36 -13.86
N ILE A 12 -20.50 -4.13 -13.13
CA ILE A 12 -19.15 -4.47 -13.57
C ILE A 12 -19.31 -5.51 -14.68
N ASN A 13 -19.14 -5.06 -15.92
CA ASN A 13 -19.04 -5.94 -17.08
C ASN A 13 -17.57 -6.33 -17.22
N TRP A 14 -17.26 -7.62 -17.09
CA TRP A 14 -15.90 -8.16 -17.18
C TRP A 14 -15.42 -8.23 -18.64
N GLY A 15 -15.41 -7.08 -19.32
CA GLY A 15 -14.82 -6.93 -20.65
C GLY A 15 -13.32 -6.69 -20.56
N ARG A 16 -12.55 -7.47 -21.32
CA ARG A 16 -11.09 -7.38 -21.49
C ARG A 16 -10.58 -5.92 -21.44
N ILE A 17 -9.75 -5.61 -20.46
CA ILE A 17 -8.94 -4.40 -20.46
C ILE A 17 -7.71 -4.70 -21.31
N ASN A 18 -7.65 -4.13 -22.51
CA ASN A 18 -6.41 -4.07 -23.27
C ASN A 18 -5.53 -3.00 -22.62
N PHE A 19 -4.41 -3.43 -22.04
CA PHE A 19 -3.35 -2.51 -21.64
C PHE A 19 -2.63 -2.08 -22.91
N LEU A 20 -2.76 -0.81 -23.30
CA LEU A 20 -1.87 -0.21 -24.29
C LEU A 20 -0.53 0.04 -23.59
N GLU A 21 0.53 -0.39 -24.29
CA GLU A 21 1.93 -0.41 -23.84
C GLU A 21 2.37 0.90 -23.21
N SER A 22 3.09 0.81 -22.08
CA SER A 22 3.81 1.92 -21.46
C SER A 22 5.17 1.40 -20.99
N ASP A 23 6.18 2.18 -21.35
CA ASP A 23 7.60 1.82 -21.35
C ASP A 23 8.12 1.32 -20.00
N PHE A 24 8.96 0.29 -20.10
CA PHE A 24 9.72 -0.41 -19.08
C PHE A 24 9.70 0.21 -17.67
N THR A 25 8.92 -0.40 -16.77
CA THR A 25 9.11 -0.23 -15.32
C THR A 25 10.27 -1.13 -14.88
N PHE A 26 11.39 -0.54 -14.46
CA PHE A 26 12.43 -1.27 -13.76
C PHE A 26 12.05 -1.40 -12.28
N ILE A 27 11.75 -2.62 -11.83
CA ILE A 27 11.69 -2.92 -10.39
C ILE A 27 13.11 -3.34 -9.98
N ILE A 28 13.83 -2.47 -9.27
CA ILE A 28 15.04 -2.89 -8.56
C ILE A 28 14.57 -3.57 -7.27
N ILE A 29 14.55 -4.91 -7.26
CA ILE A 29 14.37 -5.70 -6.04
C ILE A 29 15.72 -5.76 -5.34
N SER A 30 16.01 -4.81 -4.45
CA SER A 30 17.15 -4.94 -3.54
C SER A 30 16.73 -5.77 -2.33
N THR A 31 17.23 -7.01 -2.25
CA THR A 31 17.20 -7.75 -0.99
C THR A 31 18.33 -7.21 -0.12
N VAL A 32 17.98 -6.57 0.99
CA VAL A 32 18.93 -6.31 2.08
C VAL A 32 19.07 -7.61 2.86
N ILE A 33 20.10 -8.40 2.56
CA ILE A 33 20.47 -9.54 3.41
C ILE A 33 21.12 -8.96 4.67
N PRO A 34 20.58 -9.18 5.88
CA PRO A 34 21.24 -8.77 7.10
C PRO A 34 22.66 -9.35 7.14
N LYS A 35 23.68 -8.55 7.43
CA LYS A 35 25.03 -9.06 7.68
C LYS A 35 25.01 -9.88 8.98
N GLY A 36 25.12 -11.21 8.89
CA GLY A 36 25.21 -12.10 10.05
C GLY A 36 24.56 -13.46 9.80
N ASN A 37 24.59 -14.33 10.81
CA ASN A 37 23.83 -15.57 10.79
C ASN A 37 22.33 -15.26 10.83
N LEU A 38 21.56 -15.84 9.92
CA LEU A 38 20.10 -15.75 9.95
C LEU A 38 19.59 -16.63 11.09
N THR A 39 19.23 -16.01 12.22
CA THR A 39 18.54 -16.70 13.33
C THR A 39 17.02 -16.49 13.21
N PRO A 40 16.19 -17.36 13.79
CA PRO A 40 14.74 -17.16 13.82
C PRO A 40 14.33 -15.78 14.35
N GLU A 41 15.06 -15.27 15.35
CA GLU A 41 14.84 -13.96 15.97
C GLU A 41 15.17 -12.80 15.02
N ILE A 42 16.18 -12.94 14.16
CA ILE A 42 16.48 -11.90 13.15
C ILE A 42 15.43 -11.93 12.05
N ILE A 43 15.04 -13.11 11.56
CA ILE A 43 14.01 -13.26 10.52
C ILE A 43 12.69 -12.64 10.99
N ALA A 44 12.36 -12.87 12.25
CA ALA A 44 11.24 -12.28 12.98
C ALA A 44 11.19 -10.75 12.95
N THR A 45 12.33 -10.08 12.85
CA THR A 45 12.43 -8.60 12.88
C THR A 45 12.47 -7.96 11.49
N ILE A 46 12.44 -8.76 10.41
CA ILE A 46 12.51 -8.24 9.05
C ILE A 46 11.21 -7.52 8.71
N LYS A 47 11.33 -6.25 8.33
CA LYS A 47 10.23 -5.47 7.76
C LYS A 47 9.94 -5.92 6.33
N TYR A 48 8.67 -6.07 6.00
CA TYR A 48 8.24 -6.43 4.64
C TYR A 48 7.69 -5.19 3.94
N VAL A 49 8.45 -4.69 2.97
CA VAL A 49 8.04 -3.60 2.08
C VAL A 49 7.50 -4.18 0.78
N SER A 50 6.33 -3.70 0.33
CA SER A 50 5.64 -4.26 -0.85
C SER A 50 4.84 -3.20 -1.63
N ASP A 51 4.44 -3.59 -2.85
CA ASP A 51 3.55 -2.83 -3.75
C ASP A 51 3.91 -1.34 -3.92
N PRO A 52 5.14 -1.02 -4.40
CA PRO A 52 5.54 0.35 -4.66
C PRO A 52 4.80 0.94 -5.87
N GLN A 53 4.34 2.19 -5.73
CA GLN A 53 3.57 2.92 -6.74
C GLN A 53 4.12 4.35 -6.87
N ILE A 54 4.65 4.68 -8.05
CA ILE A 54 5.13 6.02 -8.36
C ILE A 54 3.93 6.95 -8.61
N SER A 55 3.97 8.17 -8.07
CA SER A 55 2.95 9.19 -8.31
C SER A 55 2.99 9.66 -9.78
N PRO A 56 1.87 10.15 -10.35
CA PRO A 56 1.85 10.60 -11.75
C PRO A 56 2.85 11.71 -12.08
N ASP A 57 3.16 12.58 -11.11
CA ASP A 57 4.18 13.63 -11.23
C ASP A 57 5.61 13.14 -10.99
N SER A 58 5.79 11.85 -10.72
CA SER A 58 7.07 11.18 -10.44
C SER A 58 7.85 11.74 -9.24
N ASN A 59 7.20 12.47 -8.33
CA ASN A 59 7.87 13.05 -7.16
C ASN A 59 7.82 12.14 -5.93
N ASN A 60 6.91 11.17 -5.88
CA ASN A 60 6.67 10.35 -4.69
C ASN A 60 6.49 8.87 -5.04
N ILE A 61 6.89 8.00 -4.12
CA ILE A 61 6.58 6.57 -4.13
C ILE A 61 5.70 6.28 -2.93
N ALA A 62 4.49 5.78 -3.17
CA ALA A 62 3.66 5.16 -2.15
C ALA A 62 4.00 3.66 -2.07
N PHE A 63 4.07 3.09 -0.88
CA PHE A 63 4.35 1.66 -0.68
C PHE A 63 3.72 1.16 0.62
N VAL A 64 3.66 -0.16 0.78
CA VAL A 64 3.16 -0.80 2.00
C VAL A 64 4.35 -1.26 2.85
N ASP A 65 4.44 -0.79 4.09
CA ASP A 65 5.34 -1.34 5.13
C ASP A 65 4.49 -2.21 6.08
N THR A 66 4.86 -3.48 6.20
CA THR A 66 4.25 -4.44 7.11
C THR A 66 5.19 -4.68 8.29
N GLU A 67 4.76 -4.24 9.46
CA GLU A 67 5.46 -4.46 10.72
C GLU A 67 4.85 -5.65 11.45
N ILE A 68 5.70 -6.59 11.86
CA ILE A 68 5.30 -7.74 12.69
C ILE A 68 5.53 -7.35 14.14
N ASP A 69 4.46 -7.27 14.94
CA ASP A 69 4.57 -7.06 16.37
C ASP A 69 4.54 -8.42 17.11
N MET A 70 5.75 -8.92 17.40
CA MET A 70 5.95 -10.17 18.14
C MET A 70 5.68 -10.08 19.64
N ASN A 71 5.60 -8.87 20.18
CA ASN A 71 5.28 -8.65 21.60
C ASN A 71 3.78 -8.44 21.83
N SER A 72 3.00 -8.24 20.75
CA SER A 72 1.55 -8.22 20.83
C SER A 72 1.01 -9.60 21.20
N SER A 73 0.06 -9.64 22.13
CA SER A 73 -0.63 -10.87 22.56
C SER A 73 -1.35 -11.62 21.43
N LYS A 74 -1.44 -11.02 20.23
CA LYS A 74 -2.12 -11.56 19.06
C LYS A 74 -1.18 -11.94 17.91
N ASN A 75 0.15 -11.81 18.04
CA ASN A 75 1.10 -11.97 16.92
C ASN A 75 0.61 -11.26 15.66
N TYR A 76 0.17 -10.01 15.82
CA TYR A 76 -0.51 -9.27 14.77
C TYR A 76 0.51 -8.53 13.90
N SER A 77 0.43 -8.70 12.59
CA SER A 77 1.11 -7.81 11.66
C SER A 77 0.17 -6.68 11.27
N SER A 78 0.66 -5.44 11.26
CA SER A 78 -0.09 -4.30 10.73
C SER A 78 0.60 -3.75 9.50
N SER A 79 -0.16 -3.59 8.43
CA SER A 79 0.31 -3.02 7.17
C SER A 79 -0.17 -1.59 7.04
N ASN A 80 0.73 -0.64 6.85
CA ASN A 80 0.38 0.77 6.64
C ASN A 80 0.98 1.28 5.34
N ILE A 81 0.38 2.31 4.78
CA ILE A 81 0.89 3.00 3.60
C ILE A 81 1.91 4.04 4.03
N TRP A 82 3.03 4.07 3.33
CA TRP A 82 4.11 5.01 3.49
C TRP A 82 4.37 5.74 2.19
N ILE A 83 4.92 6.94 2.28
CA ILE A 83 5.33 7.75 1.13
C ILE A 83 6.79 8.17 1.31
N VAL A 84 7.56 8.16 0.23
CA VAL A 84 8.94 8.66 0.17
C VAL A 84 9.15 9.46 -1.13
N PRO A 85 9.94 10.55 -1.12
CA PRO A 85 10.36 11.21 -2.36
C PRO A 85 11.15 10.28 -3.27
N THR A 86 10.93 10.38 -4.58
CA THR A 86 11.66 9.58 -5.59
C THR A 86 13.14 9.96 -5.70
N ASP A 87 13.50 11.19 -5.33
CA ASP A 87 14.86 11.70 -5.36
C ASP A 87 15.69 11.35 -4.11
N GLY A 88 15.07 10.72 -3.10
CA GLY A 88 15.72 10.36 -1.84
C GLY A 88 16.09 11.55 -0.94
N SER A 89 15.52 12.73 -1.20
CA SER A 89 15.76 13.94 -0.41
C SER A 89 15.29 13.83 1.05
N GLU A 90 14.27 13.00 1.31
CA GLU A 90 13.72 12.78 2.65
C GLU A 90 13.53 11.28 2.96
N LYS A 91 13.46 10.97 4.25
CA LYS A 91 13.15 9.62 4.72
C LYS A 91 11.68 9.28 4.46
N PRO A 92 11.33 7.99 4.28
CA PRO A 92 9.94 7.59 4.20
C PRO A 92 9.14 8.03 5.43
N ARG A 93 7.91 8.49 5.19
CA ARG A 93 6.96 8.88 6.24
C ARG A 93 5.69 8.06 6.16
N LYS A 94 5.13 7.75 7.32
CA LYS A 94 3.85 7.04 7.44
C LYS A 94 2.73 7.94 6.91
N TYR A 95 1.90 7.39 6.03
CA TYR A 95 0.79 8.10 5.41
C TYR A 95 -0.55 7.77 6.07
N THR A 96 -0.75 6.50 6.44
CA THR A 96 -1.93 6.02 7.16
C THR A 96 -1.57 5.53 8.56
N PHE A 97 -2.49 5.66 9.52
CA PHE A 97 -2.20 5.44 10.95
C PHE A 97 -3.19 4.46 11.60
N SER A 98 -3.72 3.51 10.84
CA SER A 98 -4.72 2.57 11.38
C SER A 98 -4.08 1.35 12.04
N ASP A 99 -4.84 0.69 12.91
CA ASP A 99 -4.54 -0.61 13.50
C ASP A 99 -4.94 -1.79 12.57
N LYS A 100 -5.36 -1.47 11.34
CA LYS A 100 -5.84 -2.44 10.34
C LYS A 100 -4.83 -2.59 9.22
N ASP A 101 -5.00 -3.66 8.45
CA ASP A 101 -4.17 -3.89 7.27
C ASP A 101 -4.62 -3.02 6.11
N GLU A 102 -3.73 -2.14 5.67
CA GLU A 102 -3.93 -1.29 4.51
C GLU A 102 -3.02 -1.73 3.36
N LYS A 103 -3.61 -1.93 2.18
CA LYS A 103 -3.00 -2.63 1.04
C LYS A 103 -3.41 -1.97 -0.28
N MET A 104 -2.63 -2.24 -1.32
CA MET A 104 -2.91 -1.85 -2.71
C MET A 104 -3.15 -0.36 -2.91
N PRO A 105 -2.19 0.51 -2.51
CA PRO A 105 -2.29 1.94 -2.78
C PRO A 105 -2.38 2.18 -4.30
N ARG A 106 -3.20 3.14 -4.73
CA ARG A 106 -3.21 3.65 -6.10
C ARG A 106 -3.42 5.15 -6.10
N TRP A 107 -2.55 5.85 -6.81
CA TRP A 107 -2.63 7.30 -6.96
C TRP A 107 -3.83 7.70 -7.80
N PHE A 108 -4.47 8.80 -7.40
CA PHE A 108 -5.37 9.52 -8.28
C PHE A 108 -4.59 10.17 -9.43
N PRO A 109 -5.24 10.42 -10.58
CA PRO A 109 -4.57 11.05 -11.73
C PRO A 109 -3.93 12.41 -11.43
N ASP A 110 -4.43 13.14 -10.42
CA ASP A 110 -3.90 14.43 -9.99
C ASP A 110 -2.69 14.32 -9.04
N GLY A 111 -2.33 13.10 -8.62
CA GLY A 111 -1.22 12.82 -7.71
C GLY A 111 -1.42 13.28 -6.27
N LYS A 112 -2.60 13.78 -5.90
CA LYS A 112 -2.84 14.36 -4.55
C LYS A 112 -3.37 13.35 -3.55
N TYR A 113 -4.08 12.33 -4.05
CA TYR A 113 -4.83 11.39 -3.23
C TYR A 113 -4.47 9.96 -3.56
N LEU A 114 -4.68 9.07 -2.58
CA LEU A 114 -4.55 7.63 -2.73
C LEU A 114 -5.90 6.95 -2.48
N VAL A 115 -6.20 5.92 -3.27
CA VAL A 115 -7.21 4.90 -2.94
C VAL A 115 -6.49 3.62 -2.51
N PHE A 116 -7.04 2.93 -1.52
CA PHE A 116 -6.46 1.69 -1.00
C PHE A 116 -7.53 0.81 -0.34
N PHE A 117 -7.19 -0.46 -0.12
CA PHE A 117 -8.02 -1.37 0.65
C PHE A 117 -7.62 -1.35 2.12
N GLN A 118 -8.61 -1.35 2.99
CA GLN A 118 -8.48 -1.62 4.41
C GLN A 118 -9.17 -2.96 4.71
N ILE A 119 -8.39 -3.93 5.15
CA ILE A 119 -8.85 -5.29 5.48
C ILE A 119 -9.22 -5.32 6.96
N MET A 120 -10.42 -5.82 7.25
CA MET A 120 -10.94 -5.99 8.61
C MET A 120 -11.54 -7.38 8.78
N MET A 121 -11.67 -7.85 10.01
CA MET A 121 -12.33 -9.14 10.30
C MET A 121 -13.72 -9.27 9.66
N MET A 122 -14.47 -8.17 9.53
CA MET A 122 -15.81 -8.14 8.95
C MET A 122 -15.86 -7.89 7.44
N GLY A 123 -14.72 -7.71 6.76
CA GLY A 123 -14.67 -7.53 5.30
C GLY A 123 -13.60 -6.54 4.82
N ILE A 124 -13.59 -6.30 3.51
CA ILE A 124 -12.67 -5.37 2.84
C ILE A 124 -13.40 -4.05 2.58
N HIS A 125 -12.81 -2.94 3.00
CA HIS A 125 -13.32 -1.59 2.74
C HIS A 125 -12.37 -0.85 1.80
N ILE A 126 -12.94 -0.08 0.86
CA ILE A 126 -12.16 0.84 0.02
C ILE A 126 -12.09 2.19 0.75
N ARG A 127 -10.88 2.73 0.90
CA ARG A 127 -10.60 3.99 1.58
C ARG A 127 -9.97 4.98 0.62
N PHE A 128 -10.25 6.26 0.87
CA PHE A 128 -9.70 7.41 0.17
C PHE A 128 -9.12 8.35 1.22
N THR A 129 -8.06 9.05 0.85
CA THR A 129 -7.46 10.15 1.62
C THR A 129 -7.89 11.49 1.10
#